data_AF-A0AAJ5EGU7-F1
#
_entry.id   AF-A0AAJ5EGU7-F1
#
_cell.length_a   1.000
_cell.length_b   1.000
_cell.length_c   1.000
_cell.angle_alpha   90.00
_cell.angle_beta   90.00
_cell.angle_gamma   90.00
#
_symmetry.space_group_name_H-M   'P 1'
#
loop_
_entity.id
_entity.type
_entity.pdbx_description
1 polymer ?
#
loop_
_entity_poly.entity_id
_entity_poly.type
_entity_poly.pdbx_seq_one_letter_code
_entity_poly.pdbx_strand_id
1 'polypeptide(L)'
;MHYSKRFKLQSTETYGVSYHQIYSWVKKYQQLGEQGLKDNRGRSKSVDSLTEEECLKLRIKELETRNNYLEMENTFAKKLQEIQRSNQN
;
A
#
# COMPACT_ATOMS: atom_id res chain seq x y z
N MET A 1 22.64 34.92 12.83
CA MET A 1 22.17 34.02 11.74
C MET A 1 20.70 34.30 11.41
N HIS A 2 20.42 35.08 10.37
CA HIS A 2 19.05 35.48 9.98
C HIS A 2 18.52 34.78 8.70
N TYR A 3 19.32 33.90 8.09
CA TYR A 3 19.04 33.33 6.76
C TYR A 3 17.89 32.32 6.73
N SER A 4 17.70 31.55 7.82
CA SER A 4 16.69 30.47 7.83
C SER A 4 15.25 30.99 7.84
N LYS A 5 14.97 32.11 8.51
CA LYS A 5 13.60 32.62 8.68
C LYS A 5 13.10 33.31 7.41
N ARG A 6 13.94 34.14 6.79
CA ARG A 6 13.63 34.88 5.57
C ARG A 6 13.36 33.97 4.38
N PHE A 7 14.16 32.91 4.22
CA PHE A 7 13.96 31.95 3.12
C PHE A 7 12.68 31.12 3.28
N LYS A 8 12.34 30.73 4.53
CA LYS A 8 11.09 30.02 4.86
C LYS A 8 9.84 30.87 4.58
N LEU A 9 9.87 32.15 4.95
CA LEU A 9 8.79 33.11 4.68
C LEU A 9 8.63 33.35 3.17
N GLN A 10 9.73 33.61 2.46
CA GLN A 10 9.72 33.84 1.01
C GLN A 10 9.16 32.64 0.23
N SER A 11 9.52 31.40 0.57
CA SER A 11 8.99 30.21 -0.13
C SER A 11 7.48 30.06 0.05
N THR A 12 6.98 30.39 1.24
CA THR A 12 5.57 30.29 1.59
C THR A 12 4.76 31.42 0.92
N GLU A 13 5.27 32.66 0.96
CA GLU A 13 4.62 33.83 0.36
C GLU A 13 4.62 33.80 -1.17
N THR A 14 5.71 33.33 -1.79
CA THR A 14 5.87 33.39 -3.25
C THR A 14 5.28 32.16 -3.95
N TYR A 15 5.38 30.98 -3.35
CA TYR A 15 5.04 29.70 -4.00
C TYR A 15 3.99 28.87 -3.23
N GLY A 16 3.52 29.34 -2.06
CA GLY A 16 2.55 28.60 -1.26
C GLY A 16 3.08 27.29 -0.67
N VAL A 17 4.39 27.08 -0.66
CA VAL A 17 5.03 25.84 -0.16
C VAL A 17 5.97 26.11 0.99
N SER A 18 5.86 25.27 2.01
CA SER A 18 6.73 25.28 3.17
C SER A 18 8.12 24.77 2.78
N TYR A 19 9.14 25.39 3.36
CA TYR A 19 10.53 24.91 3.28
C TYR A 19 10.68 23.41 3.61
N HIS A 20 9.85 22.89 4.53
CA HIS A 20 9.88 21.48 4.88
C HIS A 20 9.47 20.57 3.70
N GLN A 21 8.54 21.02 2.86
CA GLN A 21 8.12 20.29 1.66
C GLN A 21 9.25 20.28 0.63
N ILE A 22 9.90 21.44 0.40
CA ILE A 22 11.06 21.57 -0.50
C ILE A 22 12.20 20.65 -0.04
N TYR A 23 12.56 20.69 1.24
CA TYR A 23 13.59 19.81 1.80
C TYR A 23 13.25 18.32 1.62
N SER A 24 11.99 17.95 1.85
CA SER A 24 11.52 16.58 1.65
C SER A 24 11.60 16.14 0.19
N TRP A 25 11.29 17.02 -0.76
CA TRP A 25 11.42 16.75 -2.19
C TRP A 25 12.88 16.59 -2.62
N VAL A 26 13.77 17.49 -2.19
CA VAL A 26 15.21 17.39 -2.49
C VAL A 26 15.77 16.07 -1.98
N LYS A 27 15.43 15.69 -0.74
CA LYS A 27 15.88 14.42 -0.16
C LYS A 27 15.37 13.20 -0.94
N LYS A 28 14.09 13.20 -1.33
CA LYS A 28 13.50 12.12 -2.14
C LYS A 28 14.14 12.02 -3.52
N TYR A 29 14.40 13.16 -4.16
CA TYR A 29 15.04 13.23 -5.46
C TYR A 29 16.48 12.69 -5.43
N GLN A 30 17.25 13.04 -4.39
CA GLN A 30 18.60 12.51 -4.22
C GLN A 30 18.64 10.99 -4.03
N GLN A 31 17.60 10.40 -3.45
CA GLN A 31 17.53 8.96 -3.18
C GLN A 31 16.97 8.13 -4.33
N LEU A 32 15.93 8.64 -5.00
CA LEU A 32 15.09 7.87 -5.93
C LEU A 32 14.96 8.54 -7.31
N GLY A 33 15.70 9.63 -7.55
CA GLY A 33 15.60 10.43 -8.75
C GLY A 33 14.21 11.02 -8.96
N GLU A 34 13.82 11.22 -10.22
CA GLU A 34 12.52 11.75 -10.61
C GLU A 34 11.34 10.89 -10.10
N GLN A 35 11.51 9.57 -10.04
CA GLN A 35 10.47 8.65 -9.57
C GLN A 35 10.08 8.91 -8.10
N GLY A 36 11.03 9.38 -7.27
CA GLY A 36 10.78 9.75 -5.87
C GLY A 36 9.88 10.98 -5.67
N LEU A 37 9.70 11.80 -6.72
CA LEU A 37 8.85 12.99 -6.69
C LEU A 37 7.43 12.72 -7.23
N LYS A 38 7.19 11.55 -7.83
CA LYS A 38 5.89 11.18 -8.38
C LYS A 38 4.84 11.09 -7.27
N ASP A 39 3.74 11.82 -7.41
CA ASP A 39 2.64 11.76 -6.45
C ASP A 39 1.85 10.46 -6.63
N ASN A 40 1.93 9.57 -5.63
CA ASN A 40 1.22 8.29 -5.60
C ASN A 40 0.06 8.31 -4.58
N ARG A 41 -0.36 9.47 -4.09
CA ARG A 41 -1.52 9.55 -3.19
C ARG A 41 -2.77 9.00 -3.90
N GLY A 42 -3.45 8.06 -3.23
CA GLY A 42 -4.66 7.43 -3.75
C GLY A 42 -4.46 6.53 -4.97
N ARG A 43 -3.21 6.26 -5.38
CA ARG A 43 -2.90 5.34 -6.49
C ARG A 43 -2.01 4.22 -5.99
N SER A 44 -2.43 2.98 -6.19
CA SER A 44 -1.58 1.82 -5.93
C SER A 44 -0.33 1.92 -6.81
N LYS A 45 0.82 1.48 -6.30
CA LYS A 45 2.03 1.28 -7.11
C LYS A 45 1.66 0.43 -8.34
N SER A 46 2.17 0.79 -9.52
CA SER A 46 2.00 -0.05 -10.71
C SER A 46 2.67 -1.39 -10.47
N VAL A 47 2.10 -2.48 -11.00
CA VAL A 47 2.64 -3.83 -10.82
C VAL A 47 4.12 -3.91 -11.26
N ASP A 48 4.47 -3.16 -12.29
CA ASP A 48 5.84 -3.04 -12.81
C ASP A 48 6.84 -2.31 -11.88
N SER A 49 6.34 -1.68 -10.81
CA SER A 49 7.14 -0.97 -9.81
C SER A 49 7.19 -1.68 -8.45
N LEU A 50 6.53 -2.83 -8.33
CA LEU A 50 6.58 -3.65 -7.14
C LEU A 50 7.91 -4.40 -7.11
N THR A 51 8.54 -4.46 -5.94
CA THR A 51 9.67 -5.36 -5.75
C THR A 51 9.19 -6.81 -5.75
N GLU A 52 10.09 -7.75 -6.02
CA GLU A 52 9.78 -9.19 -6.00
C GLU A 52 9.14 -9.61 -4.66
N GLU A 53 9.65 -9.06 -3.54
CA GLU A 53 9.08 -9.29 -2.21
C GLU A 53 7.64 -8.77 -2.07
N GLU A 54 7.33 -7.59 -2.64
CA GLU A 54 5.98 -7.03 -2.61
C GLU A 54 5.01 -7.89 -3.44
N CYS A 55 5.44 -8.36 -4.61
CA CYS A 55 4.67 -9.31 -5.43
C CYS A 55 4.39 -10.63 -4.69
N LEU A 56 5.40 -11.18 -4.03
CA LEU A 56 5.24 -12.40 -3.23
C LEU A 56 4.25 -12.21 -2.07
N LYS A 57 4.31 -11.08 -1.36
CA LYS A 57 3.35 -10.77 -0.28
C LYS A 57 1.92 -10.68 -0.80
N LEU A 58 1.70 -10.07 -1.96
CA LEU A 58 0.39 -10.02 -2.59
C LEU A 58 -0.10 -11.43 -2.96
N ARG A 59 0.78 -12.26 -3.52
CA ARG A 59 0.43 -13.63 -3.88
C ARG A 59 0.10 -14.50 -2.66
N ILE A 60 0.84 -14.36 -1.57
CA ILE A 60 0.55 -15.04 -0.30
C ILE A 60 -0.84 -14.65 0.19
N LYS A 61 -1.15 -13.35 0.23
CA LYS A 61 -2.45 -12.85 0.68
C LYS A 61 -3.62 -13.38 -0.18
N GLU A 62 -3.42 -13.44 -1.49
CA GLU A 62 -4.40 -14.01 -2.42
C GLU A 62 -4.65 -15.50 -2.13
N LEU A 63 -3.57 -16.27 -1.95
CA LEU A 63 -3.64 -17.70 -1.64
C LEU A 63 -4.30 -17.96 -0.28
N GLU A 64 -3.96 -17.18 0.75
CA GLU A 64 -4.61 -17.26 2.07
C GLU A 64 -6.11 -17.01 1.97
N THR A 65 -6.52 -15.97 1.23
CA THR A 65 -7.93 -15.67 1.01
C THR A 65 -8.65 -16.83 0.31
N ARG A 66 -8.02 -17.41 -0.72
CA ARG A 66 -8.57 -18.58 -1.43
C ARG A 66 -8.66 -19.81 -0.53
N ASN A 67 -7.65 -20.05 0.29
CA ASN A 67 -7.62 -21.19 1.20
C ASN A 67 -8.73 -21.07 2.26
N ASN A 68 -8.86 -19.89 2.88
CA ASN A 68 -9.94 -19.61 3.84
C ASN A 68 -11.33 -19.87 3.23
N TYR A 69 -11.54 -19.44 1.98
CA TYR A 69 -12.79 -19.72 1.27
C TYR A 69 -13.04 -21.22 1.07
N LEU A 70 -12.02 -21.98 0.64
CA LEU A 70 -12.12 -23.43 0.45
C LEU A 70 -12.35 -24.18 1.77
N GLU A 71 -11.75 -23.71 2.87
CA GLU A 71 -12.01 -24.27 4.20
C GLU A 71 -13.46 -24.03 4.63
N MET A 72 -14.02 -22.85 4.36
CA MET A 72 -15.43 -22.57 4.59
C MET A 72 -16.36 -23.46 3.74
N GLU A 73 -16.07 -23.65 2.46
CA GLU A 73 -16.83 -24.57 1.60
C GLU A 73 -16.77 -26.01 2.12
N ASN A 74 -15.59 -26.49 2.50
CA ASN A 74 -15.41 -27.83 3.06
C ASN A 74 -16.15 -28.02 4.38
N THR A 75 -16.10 -27.04 5.27
CA THR A 75 -16.80 -27.11 6.56
C THR A 75 -18.31 -27.13 6.36
N PHE A 76 -18.82 -26.31 5.43
CA PHE A 76 -20.23 -26.33 5.04
C PHE A 76 -20.65 -27.68 4.45
N ALA A 77 -19.87 -28.23 3.51
CA ALA A 77 -20.16 -29.52 2.91
C ALA A 77 -20.21 -30.66 3.94
N LYS A 78 -19.27 -30.68 4.90
CA LYS A 78 -19.26 -31.66 6.00
C LYS A 78 -20.53 -31.55 6.86
N LYS A 79 -20.93 -30.33 7.21
CA LYS A 79 -22.16 -30.09 8.00
C LYS A 79 -23.42 -30.55 7.27
N LEU A 80 -23.48 -30.35 5.95
CA LEU A 80 -24.60 -30.81 5.13
C LEU A 80 -24.68 -32.35 5.11
N GLN A 81 -23.55 -33.03 4.97
CA GLN A 81 -23.50 -34.50 5.04
C GLN A 81 -23.92 -35.05 6.40
N GLU A 82 -23.52 -34.41 7.51
CA GLU A 82 -23.95 -34.78 8.86
C GLU A 82 -25.48 -34.73 8.99
N ILE A 83 -26.11 -33.64 8.56
CA ILE A 83 -27.57 -33.47 8.60
C ILE A 83 -28.27 -34.53 7.74
N GLN A 84 -27.77 -34.78 6.53
CA GLN A 84 -28.34 -35.81 5.65
C GLN A 84 -28.28 -37.20 6.29
N ARG A 85 -27.16 -37.56 6.94
CA ARG A 85 -27.02 -38.84 7.66
C ARG A 85 -27.97 -38.94 8.84
N SER A 86 -28.14 -37.86 9.62
CA SER A 86 -29.10 -37.82 10.72
C SER A 86 -30.55 -37.95 10.28
N ASN A 87 -30.90 -37.44 9.09
CA ASN A 87 -32.26 -37.55 8.55
C ASN A 87 -32.55 -38.90 7.87
N GLN A 88 -31.51 -39.69 7.54
CA GLN A 88 -31.64 -41.00 6.91
C GLN A 88 -31.66 -42.17 7.92
N ASN A 89 -31.31 -41.93 9.18
CA ASN A 89 -31.45 -42.86 10.31
C ASN A 89 -32.75 -42.57 11.06
#